data_AF-A0A2Z4W9L3-F1
#
_entry.id   AF-A0A2Z4W9L3-F1
#
_cell.length_a   1.000
_cell.length_b   1.000
_cell.length_c   1.000
_cell.angle_alpha   90.00
_cell.angle_beta   90.00
_cell.angle_gamma   90.00
#
_symmetry.space_group_name_H-M   'P 1'
#
loop_
_entity.id
_entity.type
_entity.pdbx_description
1 polymer ?
#
loop_
_entity_poly.entity_id
_entity_poly.type
_entity_poly.pdbx_seq_one_letter_code
_entity_poly.pdbx_strand_id
1 'polypeptide(L)'
;MINVEQHLGLVGMVIKKYFPKRELSYEELFQIGSIGLVKAANDFDERRNVKFSTYAVFKIRCEILRYFREDKWHIGSREQRVKGEAHIPYSLDSTVKEDDDKGFTFLDLEGTDEFEEKLQEKIFLEQLILQLDELERKVIIGLFYEEKLQRELAKEFNLSQCEISRLKIKGLKKMRQAALPSELVC
;
A
#
# COMPACT_ATOMS: atom_id res chain seq x y z
N MET A 1 -24.82 -24.39 22.53
CA MET A 1 -24.41 -23.88 21.20
C MET A 1 -25.19 -22.60 20.95
N ILE A 2 -24.51 -21.46 20.82
CA ILE A 2 -25.16 -20.16 20.66
C ILE A 2 -25.73 -20.07 19.24
N ASN A 3 -27.01 -19.73 19.12
CA ASN A 3 -27.62 -19.50 17.82
C ASN A 3 -27.21 -18.12 17.29
N VAL A 4 -26.36 -18.12 16.25
CA VAL A 4 -25.80 -16.91 15.65
C VAL A 4 -26.89 -16.05 14.97
N GLU A 5 -27.91 -16.68 14.38
CA GLU A 5 -28.96 -16.00 13.61
C GLU A 5 -29.77 -15.03 14.49
N GLN A 6 -30.00 -15.41 15.75
CA GLN A 6 -30.71 -14.59 16.73
C GLN A 6 -29.97 -13.30 17.12
N HIS A 7 -28.67 -13.21 16.81
CA HIS A 7 -27.81 -12.09 17.18
C HIS A 7 -27.34 -11.25 15.98
N LEU A 8 -27.83 -11.51 14.77
CA LEU A 8 -27.49 -10.73 13.57
C LEU A 8 -27.84 -9.24 13.70
N GLY A 9 -28.94 -8.91 14.38
CA GLY A 9 -29.33 -7.51 14.66
C GLY A 9 -28.27 -6.73 15.46
N LEU A 10 -27.46 -7.43 16.26
CA LEU A 10 -26.37 -6.83 17.03
C LEU A 10 -25.26 -6.28 16.12
N VAL A 11 -24.97 -6.99 15.03
CA VAL A 11 -23.96 -6.58 14.03
C VAL A 11 -24.35 -5.23 13.44
N GLY A 12 -25.61 -5.10 12.99
CA GLY A 12 -26.15 -3.84 12.46
C GLY A 12 -26.10 -2.68 13.45
N MET A 13 -26.39 -2.94 14.74
CA MET A 13 -26.28 -1.93 15.80
C MET A 13 -24.84 -1.45 16.00
N VAL A 14 -23.88 -2.37 16.08
CA VAL A 14 -22.44 -2.06 16.26
C VAL A 14 -21.95 -1.22 15.09
N ILE A 15 -22.35 -1.62 13.88
CA ILE A 15 -22.07 -0.93 12.63
C ILE A 15 -22.57 0.53 12.68
N LYS A 16 -23.86 0.75 12.95
CA LYS A 16 -24.44 2.10 12.98
C LYS A 16 -23.83 2.97 14.08
N LYS A 17 -23.49 2.38 15.23
CA LYS A 17 -22.97 3.11 16.40
C LYS A 17 -21.50 3.51 16.27
N TYR A 18 -20.65 2.61 15.79
CA TYR A 18 -19.19 2.80 15.84
C TYR A 18 -18.58 3.23 14.50
N PHE A 19 -19.32 3.11 13.40
CA PHE A 19 -18.82 3.45 12.07
C PHE A 19 -19.89 4.23 11.28
N PRO A 20 -20.18 5.50 11.63
CA PRO A 20 -21.24 6.29 10.99
C PRO A 20 -20.83 6.91 9.63
N LYS A 21 -19.53 7.17 9.42
CA LYS A 21 -18.95 7.63 8.15
C LYS A 21 -18.09 6.49 7.61
N ARG A 22 -18.33 6.03 6.38
CA ARG A 22 -17.75 4.77 5.90
C ARG A 22 -17.20 4.92 4.48
N GLU A 23 -16.02 4.33 4.29
CA GLU A 23 -15.41 4.06 2.98
C GLU A 23 -16.04 2.82 2.32
N LEU A 24 -16.57 1.87 3.12
CA LEU A 24 -17.21 0.64 2.67
C LEU A 24 -18.73 0.70 2.80
N SER A 25 -19.41 -0.08 1.96
CA SER A 25 -20.87 -0.23 2.01
C SER A 25 -21.34 -0.82 3.34
N TYR A 26 -22.63 -0.64 3.65
CA TYR A 26 -23.23 -1.27 4.82
C TYR A 26 -23.13 -2.80 4.77
N GLU A 27 -23.32 -3.37 3.59
CA GLU A 27 -23.37 -4.82 3.37
C GLU A 27 -22.01 -5.49 3.60
N GLU A 28 -20.93 -4.91 3.09
CA GLU A 28 -19.55 -5.42 3.31
C GLU A 28 -19.21 -5.44 4.80
N LEU A 29 -19.49 -4.33 5.49
CA LEU A 29 -19.25 -4.23 6.92
C LEU A 29 -20.14 -5.18 7.74
N PHE A 30 -21.36 -5.46 7.25
CA PHE A 30 -22.25 -6.44 7.84
C PHE A 30 -21.71 -7.86 7.68
N GLN A 31 -21.15 -8.20 6.52
CA GLN A 31 -20.50 -9.50 6.29
C GLN A 31 -19.27 -9.67 7.18
N ILE A 32 -18.36 -8.69 7.20
CA ILE A 32 -17.16 -8.71 8.07
C ILE A 32 -17.57 -8.80 9.55
N GLY A 33 -18.56 -8.02 9.97
CA GLY A 33 -19.08 -8.06 11.33
C GLY A 33 -19.71 -9.42 11.68
N SER A 34 -20.37 -10.06 10.72
CA SER A 34 -20.95 -11.39 10.90
C SER A 34 -19.89 -12.47 11.09
N ILE A 35 -18.72 -12.37 10.43
CA ILE A 35 -17.56 -13.23 10.71
C ILE A 35 -17.11 -13.07 12.17
N GLY A 36 -17.08 -11.83 12.67
CA GLY A 36 -16.74 -11.54 14.06
C GLY A 36 -17.73 -12.12 15.06
N LEU A 37 -19.03 -12.12 14.73
CA LEU A 37 -20.08 -12.74 15.53
C LEU A 37 -19.96 -14.27 15.55
N VAL A 38 -19.67 -14.91 14.42
CA VAL A 38 -19.42 -16.37 14.36
C VAL A 38 -18.21 -16.76 15.21
N LYS A 39 -17.10 -16.02 15.11
CA LYS A 39 -15.93 -16.23 15.97
C LYS A 39 -16.27 -16.04 17.45
N ALA A 40 -17.09 -15.03 17.78
CA ALA A 40 -17.55 -14.81 19.14
C ALA A 40 -18.36 -16.01 19.66
N ALA A 41 -19.27 -16.57 18.85
CA ALA A 41 -20.07 -17.72 19.22
C ALA A 41 -19.24 -18.99 19.44
N ASN A 42 -18.18 -19.18 18.65
CA ASN A 42 -17.27 -20.33 18.78
C ASN A 42 -16.37 -20.22 20.03
N ASP A 43 -15.87 -19.02 20.33
CA ASP A 43 -14.91 -18.79 21.42
C ASP A 43 -15.55 -18.48 22.78
N PHE A 44 -16.89 -18.43 22.87
CA PHE A 44 -17.56 -17.96 24.08
C PHE A 44 -17.58 -19.01 25.19
N ASP A 45 -17.13 -18.61 26.37
CA ASP A 45 -17.15 -19.44 27.58
C ASP A 45 -18.27 -18.96 28.53
N GLU A 46 -19.33 -19.77 28.64
CA GLU A 46 -20.48 -19.49 29.49
C GLU A 46 -20.13 -19.44 30.99
N ARG A 47 -19.00 -20.04 31.40
CA ARG A 47 -18.55 -20.05 32.80
C ARG A 47 -18.15 -18.67 33.32
N ARG A 48 -17.92 -17.71 32.42
CA ARG A 48 -17.49 -16.34 32.76
C ARG A 48 -18.62 -15.45 33.27
N ASN A 49 -19.86 -15.95 33.34
CA ASN A 49 -21.05 -15.26 33.88
C ASN A 49 -21.25 -13.83 33.31
N VAL A 50 -21.05 -13.69 32.00
CA VAL A 50 -21.31 -12.46 31.26
C VAL A 50 -22.32 -12.73 30.16
N LYS A 51 -23.09 -11.73 29.75
CA LYS A 51 -24.01 -11.88 28.61
C LYS A 51 -23.21 -12.03 27.32
N PHE A 52 -23.60 -12.97 26.47
CA PHE A 52 -22.98 -13.17 25.16
C PHE A 52 -22.96 -11.88 24.33
N SER A 53 -24.04 -11.09 24.35
CA SER A 53 -24.12 -9.82 23.64
C SER A 53 -23.01 -8.83 24.03
N THR A 54 -22.62 -8.78 25.29
CA THR A 54 -21.52 -7.93 25.78
C THR A 54 -20.18 -8.34 25.16
N TYR A 55 -19.92 -9.64 25.07
CA TYR A 55 -18.71 -10.20 24.46
C TYR A 55 -18.70 -10.05 22.93
N ALA A 56 -19.84 -10.36 22.30
CA ALA A 56 -20.00 -10.33 20.86
C ALA A 56 -19.80 -8.92 20.28
N VAL A 57 -20.30 -7.86 20.95
CA VAL A 57 -20.06 -6.48 20.52
C VAL A 57 -18.57 -6.15 20.36
N PHE A 58 -17.75 -6.56 21.34
CA PHE A 58 -16.30 -6.35 21.28
C PHE A 58 -15.67 -7.13 20.11
N LYS A 59 -16.01 -8.42 19.96
CA LYS A 59 -15.47 -9.28 18.90
C LYS A 59 -15.86 -8.80 17.50
N ILE A 60 -17.13 -8.42 17.29
CA ILE A 60 -17.62 -7.83 16.02
C ILE A 60 -16.82 -6.57 15.67
N ARG A 61 -16.67 -5.66 16.64
CA ARG A 61 -15.91 -4.42 16.43
C ARG A 61 -14.43 -4.71 16.14
N CYS A 62 -13.83 -5.66 16.84
CA CYS A 62 -12.44 -6.08 16.61
C CYS A 62 -12.25 -6.66 15.21
N GLU A 63 -13.20 -7.46 14.72
CA GLU A 63 -13.13 -8.05 13.39
C GLU A 63 -13.18 -6.99 12.29
N ILE A 64 -14.09 -6.02 12.40
CA ILE A 64 -14.19 -4.89 11.48
C ILE A 64 -12.90 -4.05 11.51
N LEU A 65 -12.36 -3.75 12.69
CA LEU A 65 -11.09 -3.02 12.81
C LEU A 65 -9.88 -3.84 12.35
N ARG A 66 -9.92 -5.17 12.45
CA ARG A 66 -8.90 -6.06 11.91
C ARG A 66 -8.90 -6.00 10.39
N TYR A 67 -10.07 -6.06 9.76
CA TYR A 67 -10.22 -5.88 8.32
C TYR A 67 -9.56 -4.57 7.86
N PHE A 68 -9.90 -3.42 8.45
CA PHE A 68 -9.27 -2.13 8.10
C PHE A 68 -7.74 -2.07 8.32
N ARG A 69 -7.18 -2.95 9.16
CA ARG A 69 -5.72 -3.03 9.39
C ARG A 69 -5.01 -3.98 8.43
N GLU A 70 -5.72 -4.97 7.92
CA GLU A 70 -5.19 -5.99 7.01
C GLU A 70 -5.40 -5.60 5.55
N ASP A 71 -6.47 -4.85 5.25
CA ASP A 71 -6.79 -4.28 3.93
C ASP A 71 -5.88 -3.09 3.55
N LYS A 72 -4.62 -3.14 4.00
CA LYS A 72 -3.55 -2.16 3.77
C LYS A 72 -3.06 -2.10 2.33
N TRP A 73 -3.82 -2.61 1.37
CA TRP A 73 -3.45 -2.46 -0.04
C TRP A 73 -3.55 -1.00 -0.52
N HIS A 74 -4.17 -0.10 0.26
CA HIS A 74 -4.43 1.28 -0.19
C HIS A 74 -3.96 2.41 0.73
N ILE A 75 -3.50 2.11 1.96
CA ILE A 75 -3.19 3.18 2.91
C ILE A 75 -1.94 2.79 3.69
N GLY A 76 -0.84 3.50 3.40
CA GLY A 76 0.50 3.23 3.91
C GLY A 76 0.60 3.03 5.44
N SER A 77 1.78 2.60 5.88
CA SER A 77 2.12 2.31 7.27
C SER A 77 1.66 3.40 8.25
N ARG A 78 1.44 3.03 9.52
CA ARG A 78 1.02 3.96 10.59
C ARG A 78 1.90 5.22 10.65
N GLU A 79 3.17 5.06 10.33
CA GLU A 79 4.17 6.12 10.22
C GLU A 79 3.94 7.05 9.02
N GLN A 80 3.57 6.50 7.85
CA GLN A 80 3.20 7.27 6.66
C GLN A 80 1.90 8.06 6.87
N ARG A 81 0.94 7.52 7.64
CA ARG A 81 -0.27 8.26 8.06
C ARG A 81 0.04 9.44 8.97
N VAL A 82 0.96 9.26 9.93
CA VAL A 82 1.38 10.33 10.86
C VAL A 82 2.15 11.43 10.12
N LYS A 83 2.89 11.07 9.06
CA LYS A 83 3.60 12.00 8.19
C LYS A 83 2.73 12.63 7.07
N GLY A 84 1.48 12.21 6.92
CA GLY A 84 0.59 12.69 5.84
C GLY A 84 0.90 12.12 4.45
N GLU A 85 1.77 11.12 4.35
CA GLU A 85 2.22 10.48 3.11
C GLU A 85 1.35 9.25 2.73
N ALA A 86 0.22 9.07 3.41
CA ALA A 86 -0.70 7.97 3.12
C ALA A 86 -1.46 8.27 1.81
N HIS A 87 -0.90 7.81 0.70
CA HIS A 87 -1.47 8.01 -0.62
C HIS A 87 -2.65 7.07 -0.86
N ILE A 88 -3.87 7.58 -0.68
CA ILE A 88 -5.06 6.91 -1.19
C ILE A 88 -5.08 7.18 -2.70
N PRO A 89 -4.98 6.16 -3.56
CA PRO A 89 -5.09 6.40 -5.00
C PRO A 89 -6.48 7.00 -5.29
N TYR A 90 -6.51 8.17 -5.93
CA TYR A 90 -7.74 8.74 -6.43
C TYR A 90 -8.21 7.95 -7.65
N SER A 91 -9.52 7.68 -7.74
CA SER A 91 -10.09 7.11 -8.96
C SER A 91 -9.90 8.10 -10.11
N LEU A 92 -9.33 7.64 -11.23
CA LEU A 92 -9.18 8.45 -12.44
C LEU A 92 -10.53 8.88 -13.02
N ASP A 93 -11.60 8.16 -12.70
CA ASP A 93 -12.98 8.50 -13.07
C ASP A 93 -13.63 9.55 -12.16
N SER A 94 -12.95 10.02 -11.11
CA SER A 94 -13.50 11.07 -10.25
C SER A 94 -13.58 12.40 -11.01
N THR A 95 -14.70 13.10 -10.90
CA THR A 95 -14.86 14.43 -11.49
C THR A 95 -14.06 15.47 -10.71
N VAL A 96 -13.27 16.28 -11.43
CA VAL A 96 -12.40 17.34 -10.90
C VAL A 96 -13.17 18.67 -10.79
N LYS A 97 -14.21 18.86 -11.60
CA LYS A 97 -15.14 20.02 -11.54
C LYS A 97 -16.58 19.60 -11.82
N GLU A 98 -17.51 20.12 -11.03
CA GLU A 98 -18.96 20.06 -11.28
C GLU A 98 -19.35 21.31 -12.07
N ASP A 99 -19.21 21.28 -13.40
CA ASP A 99 -19.84 22.24 -14.31
C ASP A 99 -20.69 21.48 -15.33
N ASP A 100 -21.74 22.14 -15.81
CA ASP A 100 -22.89 21.56 -16.49
C ASP A 100 -22.55 20.59 -17.66
N ASP A 101 -23.25 19.46 -17.64
CA ASP A 101 -23.42 18.41 -18.66
C ASP A 101 -22.25 17.48 -19.06
N LYS A 102 -20.99 17.74 -18.70
CA LYS A 102 -19.92 16.71 -18.72
C LYS A 102 -18.89 16.98 -17.61
N GLY A 103 -18.99 16.25 -16.51
CA GLY A 103 -17.98 16.32 -15.45
C GLY A 103 -16.60 15.99 -16.01
N PHE A 104 -15.66 16.91 -15.88
CA PHE A 104 -14.28 16.73 -16.32
C PHE A 104 -13.59 15.74 -15.36
N THR A 105 -13.20 14.56 -15.83
CA THR A 105 -12.60 13.51 -14.98
C THR A 105 -11.08 13.66 -14.93
N PHE A 106 -10.42 13.03 -13.95
CA PHE A 106 -8.95 12.99 -13.93
C PHE A 106 -8.38 12.26 -15.16
N LEU A 107 -9.15 11.37 -15.79
CA LEU A 107 -8.78 10.71 -17.04
C LEU A 107 -8.67 11.68 -18.22
N ASP A 108 -9.46 12.76 -18.21
CA ASP A 108 -9.47 13.78 -19.27
C ASP A 108 -8.32 14.80 -19.11
N LEU A 109 -7.53 14.69 -18.03
CA LEU A 109 -6.30 15.46 -17.87
C LEU A 109 -5.23 14.86 -18.76
N GLU A 110 -5.01 15.47 -19.91
CA GLU A 110 -3.78 15.28 -20.67
C GLU A 110 -2.60 15.75 -19.79
N GLY A 111 -1.60 14.88 -19.62
CA GLY A 111 -0.34 15.30 -19.03
C GLY A 111 0.25 16.42 -19.89
N THR A 112 0.99 17.35 -19.28
CA THR A 112 1.87 18.17 -20.10
C THR A 112 2.93 17.24 -20.71
N ASP A 113 3.35 17.48 -21.95
CA ASP A 113 4.43 16.70 -22.59
C ASP A 113 5.65 16.57 -21.66
N GLU A 114 5.97 17.64 -20.92
CA GLU A 114 7.05 17.68 -19.93
C GLU A 114 6.85 16.71 -18.73
N PHE A 115 5.60 16.47 -18.32
CA PHE A 115 5.28 15.52 -17.24
C PHE A 115 5.35 14.07 -17.72
N GLU A 116 4.86 13.80 -18.93
CA GLU A 116 4.92 12.47 -19.54
C GLU A 116 6.37 12.03 -19.76
N GLU A 117 7.24 12.91 -20.27
CA GLU A 117 8.66 12.63 -20.45
C GLU A 117 9.33 12.26 -19.11
N LYS A 118 9.12 13.06 -18.05
CA LYS A 118 9.69 12.78 -16.71
C LYS A 118 9.16 11.48 -16.12
N LEU A 119 7.89 11.15 -16.36
CA LEU A 119 7.29 9.91 -15.89
C LEU A 119 7.87 8.71 -16.63
N GLN A 120 8.03 8.80 -17.95
CA GLN A 120 8.67 7.79 -18.78
C GLN A 120 10.12 7.57 -18.34
N GLU A 121 10.89 8.64 -18.11
CA GLU A 121 12.26 8.56 -17.59
C GLU A 121 12.30 7.83 -16.24
N LYS A 122 11.40 8.19 -15.32
CA LYS A 122 11.34 7.56 -13.99
C LYS A 122 11.00 6.07 -14.08
N ILE A 123 9.98 5.70 -14.84
CA ILE A 123 9.56 4.30 -15.04
C ILE A 123 10.71 3.51 -15.68
N PHE A 124 11.38 4.09 -16.67
CA PHE A 124 12.51 3.47 -17.33
C PHE A 124 13.68 3.24 -16.38
N LEU A 125 14.03 4.23 -15.56
CA LEU A 125 15.08 4.09 -14.54
C LEU A 125 14.74 3.00 -13.51
N GLU A 126 13.50 2.92 -13.05
CA GLU A 126 13.05 1.87 -12.13
C GLU A 126 13.19 0.48 -12.75
N GLN A 127 12.81 0.32 -14.03
CA GLN A 127 13.00 -0.95 -14.76
C GLN A 127 14.48 -1.31 -14.92
N LEU A 128 15.34 -0.35 -15.25
CA LEU A 128 16.77 -0.57 -15.37
C LEU A 128 17.37 -1.03 -14.04
N ILE A 129 17.02 -0.37 -12.92
CA ILE A 129 17.48 -0.71 -11.58
C ILE A 129 17.04 -2.14 -11.18
N LEU A 130 15.87 -2.59 -11.64
CA LEU A 130 15.40 -3.95 -11.39
C LEU A 130 16.27 -5.02 -12.06
N GLN A 131 16.93 -4.72 -13.18
CA GLN A 131 17.84 -5.65 -13.87
C GLN A 131 19.23 -5.77 -13.21
N LEU A 132 19.56 -4.90 -12.27
CA LEU A 132 20.82 -5.01 -11.52
C LEU A 132 20.71 -6.05 -10.41
N ASP A 133 21.86 -6.67 -10.14
CA ASP A 133 22.02 -7.55 -9.00
C ASP A 133 21.82 -6.78 -7.68
N GLU A 134 21.39 -7.44 -6.60
CA GLU A 134 20.99 -6.75 -5.36
C GLU A 134 22.10 -5.86 -4.80
N LEU A 135 23.35 -6.32 -4.86
CA LEU A 135 24.52 -5.55 -4.40
C LEU A 135 24.83 -4.37 -5.32
N GLU A 136 24.68 -4.54 -6.64
CA GLU A 136 24.91 -3.48 -7.62
C GLU A 136 23.84 -2.38 -7.48
N ARG A 137 22.58 -2.78 -7.29
CA ARG A 137 21.45 -1.87 -7.00
C ARG A 137 21.69 -1.05 -5.74
N LYS A 138 22.04 -1.71 -4.63
CA LYS A 138 22.30 -1.04 -3.34
C LYS A 138 23.45 -0.04 -3.44
N VAL A 139 24.52 -0.39 -4.16
CA VAL A 139 25.65 0.53 -4.40
C VAL A 139 25.22 1.74 -5.25
N ILE A 140 24.43 1.56 -6.31
CA ILE A 140 23.97 2.67 -7.15
C ILE A 140 23.02 3.59 -6.38
N ILE A 141 22.04 3.04 -5.66
CA ILE A 141 21.11 3.84 -4.84
C ILE A 141 21.89 4.62 -3.77
N GLY A 142 22.81 3.96 -3.06
CA GLY A 142 23.64 4.61 -2.05
C GLY A 142 24.49 5.77 -2.61
N LEU A 143 25.04 5.61 -3.81
CA LEU A 143 25.89 6.64 -4.44
C LEU A 143 25.09 7.82 -5.04
N PHE A 144 23.97 7.54 -5.70
CA PHE A 144 23.27 8.53 -6.53
C PHE A 144 21.99 9.08 -5.90
N TYR A 145 21.39 8.37 -4.95
CA TYR A 145 20.17 8.81 -4.26
C TYR A 145 20.45 9.23 -2.81
N GLU A 146 21.27 8.45 -2.09
CA GLU A 146 21.62 8.73 -0.69
C GLU A 146 22.89 9.60 -0.53
N GLU A 147 23.52 10.01 -1.63
CA GLU A 147 24.75 10.82 -1.69
C GLU A 147 25.94 10.28 -0.86
N LYS A 148 25.95 8.98 -0.53
CA LYS A 148 27.00 8.36 0.28
C LYS A 148 28.30 8.27 -0.50
N LEU A 149 29.43 8.39 0.22
CA LEU A 149 30.75 8.22 -0.39
C LEU A 149 31.07 6.73 -0.58
N GLN A 150 31.85 6.39 -1.61
CA GLN A 150 32.30 5.00 -1.86
C GLN A 150 32.99 4.36 -0.64
N ARG A 151 33.68 5.17 0.17
CA ARG A 151 34.33 4.72 1.41
C ARG A 151 33.35 4.40 2.52
N GLU A 152 32.19 5.04 2.55
CA GLU A 152 31.14 4.80 3.54
C GLU A 152 30.39 3.52 3.18
N LEU A 153 30.06 3.34 1.89
CA LEU A 153 29.50 2.08 1.39
C LEU A 153 30.47 0.91 1.60
N ALA A 154 31.79 1.13 1.50
CA ALA A 154 32.80 0.09 1.75
C ALA A 154 32.71 -0.46 3.18
N LYS A 155 32.52 0.44 4.15
CA LYS A 155 32.31 0.07 5.56
C LYS A 155 30.96 -0.58 5.78
N GLU A 156 29.91 -0.08 5.13
CA GLU A 156 28.53 -0.58 5.28
C GLU A 156 28.38 -2.01 4.74
N PHE A 157 29.00 -2.32 3.60
CA PHE A 157 28.93 -3.64 2.96
C PHE A 157 30.08 -4.59 3.32
N ASN A 158 31.00 -4.20 4.21
CA ASN A 158 32.22 -4.95 4.53
C ASN A 158 33.05 -5.35 3.28
N LEU A 159 33.11 -4.46 2.28
CA LEU A 159 33.85 -4.66 1.03
C LEU A 159 34.97 -3.64 0.90
N SER A 160 35.97 -3.92 0.07
CA SER A 160 37.01 -2.94 -0.25
C SER A 160 36.48 -1.82 -1.14
N GLN A 161 37.06 -0.61 -1.03
CA GLN A 161 36.71 0.52 -1.90
C GLN A 161 36.87 0.18 -3.39
N CYS A 162 37.86 -0.65 -3.73
CA CYS A 162 38.09 -1.11 -5.11
C CYS A 162 36.95 -2.02 -5.61
N GLU A 163 36.41 -2.90 -4.77
CA GLU A 163 35.28 -3.77 -5.14
C GLU A 163 34.02 -2.94 -5.40
N ILE A 164 33.75 -1.93 -4.57
CA ILE A 164 32.61 -1.03 -4.78
C ILE A 164 32.78 -0.21 -6.06
N SER A 165 33.99 0.26 -6.36
CA SER A 165 34.28 0.94 -7.63
C SER A 165 33.99 0.02 -8.83
N ARG A 166 34.39 -1.25 -8.76
CA ARG A 166 34.09 -2.24 -9.80
C ARG A 166 32.59 -2.52 -9.92
N LEU A 167 31.88 -2.67 -8.80
CA LEU A 167 30.42 -2.90 -8.77
C LEU A 167 29.66 -1.70 -9.35
N LYS A 168 30.05 -0.47 -9.01
CA LYS A 168 29.51 0.75 -9.62
C LYS A 168 29.68 0.72 -11.14
N ILE A 169 30.90 0.50 -11.62
CA ILE A 169 31.19 0.49 -13.06
C ILE A 169 30.42 -0.62 -13.77
N LYS A 170 30.34 -1.80 -13.16
CA LYS A 170 29.60 -2.95 -13.70
C LYS A 170 28.10 -2.66 -13.77
N GLY A 171 27.51 -2.11 -12.70
CA GLY A 171 26.10 -1.71 -12.65
C GLY A 171 25.78 -0.63 -13.69
N LEU A 172 26.61 0.42 -13.78
CA LEU A 172 26.44 1.47 -14.80
C LEU A 172 26.60 0.93 -16.22
N LYS A 173 27.50 -0.02 -16.45
CA LYS A 173 27.66 -0.65 -17.77
C LYS A 173 26.43 -1.46 -18.16
N LYS A 174 25.85 -2.22 -17.22
CA LYS A 174 24.59 -2.94 -17.44
C LYS A 174 23.43 -1.98 -17.71
N MET A 175 23.28 -0.94 -16.89
CA MET A 175 22.26 0.09 -17.11
C MET A 175 22.45 0.77 -18.47
N ARG A 176 23.69 1.08 -18.88
CA ARG A 176 23.97 1.65 -20.20
C ARG A 176 23.64 0.70 -21.35
N GLN A 177 23.92 -0.60 -21.20
CA GLN A 177 23.59 -1.61 -22.21
C GLN A 177 22.08 -1.81 -22.35
N ALA A 178 21.35 -1.80 -21.23
CA ALA A 178 19.90 -1.90 -21.23
C ALA A 178 19.21 -0.56 -21.62
N ALA A 179 19.90 0.57 -21.44
CA ALA A 179 19.43 1.89 -21.84
C ALA A 179 19.69 2.23 -23.32
N LEU A 180 20.56 1.46 -24.01
CA LEU A 180 20.76 1.60 -25.45
C LEU A 180 19.55 0.96 -26.14
N PRO A 181 18.68 1.75 -26.80
CA PRO A 181 17.57 1.17 -27.54
C PRO A 181 18.14 0.27 -28.64
N SER A 182 17.43 -0.83 -28.86
CA SER A 182 17.61 -1.77 -29.97
C SER A 182 17.29 -1.14 -31.34
N GLU A 183 17.75 0.09 -31.61
CA GLU A 183 17.53 0.84 -32.85
C GLU A 183 18.81 1.45 -33.46
N LEU A 184 20.01 1.11 -32.96
CA LEU A 184 21.28 1.54 -33.58
C LEU A 184 22.23 0.35 -33.85
N VAL A 185 21.69 -0.69 -34.47
CA VAL A 185 22.47 -1.68 -35.22
C VAL A 185 21.93 -1.70 -36.65
N CYS A 186 22.35 -0.72 -37.44
CA CYS A 186 22.45 -0.77 -38.89
C CYS A 186 23.91 -0.49 -39.25
#